data_AF-A0A423N9R8-F1
#
_entry.id   AF-A0A423N9R8-F1
#
_cell.length_a   1.000
_cell.length_b   1.000
_cell.length_c   1.000
_cell.angle_alpha   90.00
_cell.angle_beta   90.00
_cell.angle_gamma   90.00
#
_symmetry.space_group_name_H-M   'P 1'
#
loop_
_entity.id
_entity.type
_entity.pdbx_description
1 polymer ?
#
loop_
_entity_poly.entity_id
_entity_poly.type
_entity_poly.pdbx_seq_one_letter_code
_entity_poly.pdbx_strand_id
1 'polypeptide(L)'
;MGVQRVVTIDDVSPLERWVDALNRKVELGEGLEFSAVQLARQLNEPDIASLTAFLAKLVAWGSATEFTAYTCPMSGCRKTLPSGVDPVACPFCRVTFIEEGVTPTSEQFFRLTGEISRDIRWMVVIHGMNSRAPWQEAFSWEIANLLKYSAPVLIYKYGWATYEVLFPGIHRRMAKSLGRRIRIAIGRARAANLPDRPDVIAHSFGTRLFSLVLQDPEFADLRFGRVITAGSIIRPDFDWKRHFRDGRVEAVLNHVAAKDGAVPFAVWAIPGTGPGGKVGYMAQQVLNVRNLQYGHSSFFEDQHLPALIGENGLWRSFFTRPLKPLRDDGVFVQKDAWQPPARWRIITARAGGCIAIAAVVLASLWLLKLSLCW
;
A
#
# COMPACT_ATOMS: atom_id res chain seq x y z
N MET A 1 -41.91 -13.13 20.97
CA MET A 1 -40.82 -12.56 21.78
C MET A 1 -39.68 -13.57 21.82
N GLY A 2 -38.73 -13.45 20.90
CA GLY A 2 -37.53 -14.30 20.87
C GLY A 2 -36.40 -13.57 21.58
N VAL A 3 -35.96 -14.10 22.72
CA VAL A 3 -34.82 -13.56 23.48
C VAL A 3 -33.56 -13.82 22.66
N GLN A 4 -32.99 -12.79 22.04
CA GLN A 4 -31.62 -12.83 21.52
C GLN A 4 -30.69 -13.00 22.73
N ARG A 5 -30.09 -14.19 22.87
CA ARG A 5 -28.97 -14.39 23.80
C ARG A 5 -27.82 -13.51 23.31
N VAL A 6 -27.47 -12.53 24.13
CA VAL A 6 -26.20 -11.80 24.01
C VAL A 6 -25.12 -12.81 24.41
N VAL A 7 -24.39 -13.34 23.44
CA VAL A 7 -23.20 -14.17 23.69
C VAL A 7 -22.18 -13.28 24.37
N THR A 8 -21.96 -13.49 25.67
CA THR A 8 -20.89 -12.82 26.41
C THR A 8 -19.56 -13.47 26.05
N ILE A 9 -18.45 -12.73 26.17
CA ILE A 9 -17.09 -13.21 25.84
C ILE A 9 -16.72 -14.52 26.59
N ASP A 10 -17.42 -14.82 27.68
CA ASP A 10 -17.27 -16.04 28.48
C ASP A 10 -17.87 -17.32 27.85
N ASP A 11 -18.64 -17.22 26.76
CA ASP A 11 -19.26 -18.37 26.08
C ASP A 11 -18.39 -18.99 24.96
N VAL A 12 -17.24 -18.39 24.65
CA VAL A 12 -16.31 -18.88 23.60
C VAL A 12 -15.30 -19.84 24.22
N SER A 13 -15.10 -21.01 23.59
CA SER A 13 -14.18 -22.00 24.13
C SER A 13 -12.74 -21.45 24.20
N PRO A 14 -11.92 -21.83 25.19
CA PRO A 14 -10.53 -21.37 25.28
C PRO A 14 -9.74 -21.61 23.98
N LEU A 15 -9.98 -22.74 23.32
CA LEU A 15 -9.34 -23.10 22.05
C LEU A 15 -9.66 -22.08 20.94
N GLU A 16 -10.93 -21.71 20.76
CA GLU A 16 -11.32 -20.71 19.76
C GLU A 16 -10.65 -19.38 20.02
N ARG A 17 -10.63 -18.92 21.28
CA ARG A 17 -9.94 -17.66 21.65
C ARG A 17 -8.45 -17.70 21.33
N TRP A 18 -7.78 -18.83 21.58
CA TRP A 18 -6.36 -18.98 21.27
C TRP A 18 -6.13 -18.98 19.76
N VAL A 19 -6.93 -19.73 19.00
CA VAL A 19 -6.85 -19.79 17.54
C VAL A 19 -7.05 -18.40 16.93
N ASP A 20 -8.08 -17.66 17.37
CA ASP A 20 -8.37 -16.31 16.90
C ASP A 20 -7.22 -15.33 17.20
N ALA A 21 -6.64 -15.41 18.40
CA ALA A 21 -5.51 -14.58 18.79
C ALA A 21 -4.26 -14.86 17.92
N LEU A 22 -3.97 -16.12 17.63
CA LEU A 22 -2.84 -16.51 16.78
C LEU A 22 -3.07 -16.15 15.31
N ASN A 23 -4.27 -16.39 14.79
CA ASN A 23 -4.65 -15.97 13.44
C ASN A 23 -4.48 -14.47 13.28
N ARG A 24 -4.96 -13.68 14.24
CA ARG A 24 -4.79 -12.22 14.24
C ARG A 24 -3.31 -11.81 14.21
N LYS A 25 -2.43 -12.47 14.97
CA LYS A 25 -0.98 -12.21 14.91
C LYS A 25 -0.40 -12.49 13.53
N VAL A 26 -0.75 -13.63 12.92
CA VAL A 26 -0.31 -14.01 11.56
C VAL A 26 -0.83 -13.04 10.50
N GLU A 27 -2.10 -12.64 10.59
CA GLU A 27 -2.73 -11.69 9.67
C GLU A 27 -2.10 -10.30 9.73
N LEU A 28 -1.79 -9.82 10.94
CA LEU A 28 -1.12 -8.54 11.14
C LEU A 28 0.37 -8.61 10.83
N GLY A 29 0.99 -9.79 10.95
CA GLY A 29 2.44 -9.97 10.91
C GLY A 29 3.15 -9.37 12.13
N GLU A 30 2.43 -9.18 13.24
CA GLU A 30 2.92 -8.53 14.45
C GLU A 30 3.00 -9.48 15.64
N GLY A 31 4.10 -9.42 16.38
CA GLY A 31 4.29 -10.24 17.59
C GLY A 31 4.17 -11.73 17.31
N LEU A 32 4.75 -12.19 16.18
CA LEU A 32 4.81 -13.59 15.77
C LEU A 32 5.71 -14.43 16.70
N GLU A 33 6.56 -13.77 17.48
CA GLU A 33 7.40 -14.37 18.51
C GLU A 33 6.86 -14.04 19.90
N PHE A 34 6.63 -15.06 20.71
CA PHE A 34 6.12 -14.90 22.08
C PHE A 34 6.41 -16.15 22.92
N SER A 35 6.41 -16.00 24.23
CA SER A 35 6.33 -17.12 25.16
C SER A 35 4.87 -17.48 25.51
N ALA A 36 4.64 -18.69 26.01
CA ALA A 36 3.32 -19.11 26.49
C ALA A 36 2.81 -18.18 27.61
N VAL A 37 3.70 -17.72 28.49
CA VAL A 37 3.37 -16.79 29.58
C VAL A 37 2.96 -15.42 29.05
N GLN A 38 3.67 -14.91 28.03
CA GLN A 38 3.33 -13.63 27.39
C GLN A 38 1.95 -13.69 26.72
N LEU A 39 1.68 -14.76 25.97
CA LEU A 39 0.38 -14.95 25.32
C LEU A 39 -0.73 -15.14 26.35
N ALA A 40 -0.51 -15.93 27.40
CA ALA A 40 -1.48 -16.13 28.47
C ALA A 40 -1.86 -14.80 29.15
N ARG A 41 -0.87 -13.96 29.47
CA ARG A 41 -1.13 -12.61 30.01
C ARG A 41 -1.91 -11.73 29.04
N GLN A 42 -1.59 -11.78 27.74
CA GLN A 42 -2.31 -11.01 26.72
C GLN A 42 -3.79 -11.43 26.62
N LEU A 43 -4.09 -12.72 26.84
CA LEU A 43 -5.43 -13.29 26.73
C LEU A 43 -6.17 -13.40 28.08
N ASN A 44 -5.55 -12.99 29.18
CA ASN A 44 -6.02 -13.30 30.54
C ASN A 44 -6.34 -14.80 30.73
N GLU A 45 -5.48 -15.68 30.21
CA GLU A 45 -5.62 -17.13 30.28
C GLU A 45 -4.93 -17.68 31.55
N PRO A 46 -5.69 -18.22 32.53
CA PRO A 46 -5.10 -18.80 33.74
C PRO A 46 -4.44 -20.16 33.48
N ASP A 47 -4.90 -20.94 32.50
CA ASP A 47 -4.37 -22.28 32.23
C ASP A 47 -3.21 -22.25 31.20
N ILE A 48 -2.04 -21.83 31.71
CA ILE A 48 -0.80 -21.77 30.92
C ILE A 48 -0.38 -23.17 30.44
N ALA A 49 -0.69 -24.23 31.20
CA ALA A 49 -0.30 -25.60 30.85
C ALA A 49 -1.03 -26.09 29.59
N SER A 50 -2.36 -25.90 29.54
CA SER A 50 -3.14 -26.25 28.36
C SER A 50 -2.78 -25.39 27.15
N LEU A 51 -2.51 -24.09 27.34
CA LEU A 51 -2.03 -23.22 26.27
C LEU A 51 -0.68 -23.70 25.71
N THR A 52 0.26 -24.07 26.59
CA THR A 52 1.58 -24.59 26.19
C THR A 52 1.45 -25.89 25.40
N ALA A 53 0.59 -26.81 25.85
CA ALA A 53 0.31 -28.05 25.14
C ALA A 53 -0.33 -27.79 23.76
N PHE A 54 -1.19 -26.78 23.64
CA PHE A 54 -1.74 -26.34 22.35
C PHE A 54 -0.65 -25.78 21.43
N LEU A 55 0.25 -24.93 21.92
CA LEU A 55 1.36 -24.38 21.13
C LEU A 55 2.32 -25.48 20.64
N ALA A 56 2.59 -26.49 21.47
CA ALA A 56 3.39 -27.64 21.07
C ALA A 56 2.75 -28.43 19.90
N LYS A 57 1.41 -28.54 19.86
CA LYS A 57 0.70 -29.13 18.70
C LYS A 57 0.89 -28.31 17.43
N LEU A 58 0.91 -26.98 17.52
CA LEU A 58 1.19 -26.12 16.36
C LEU A 58 2.60 -26.32 15.81
N VAL A 59 3.59 -26.54 16.69
CA VAL A 59 4.96 -26.89 16.29
C VAL A 59 4.97 -28.23 15.57
N ALA A 60 4.27 -29.25 16.11
CA ALA A 60 4.15 -30.55 15.46
C ALA A 60 3.46 -30.49 14.08
N TRP A 61 2.55 -29.53 13.87
CA TRP A 61 1.89 -29.28 12.58
C TRP A 61 2.69 -28.38 11.63
N GLY A 62 3.85 -27.86 12.05
CA GLY A 62 4.67 -26.95 11.24
C GLY A 62 4.12 -25.51 11.13
N SER A 63 3.08 -25.17 11.90
CA SER A 63 2.51 -23.82 11.96
C SER A 63 3.29 -22.88 12.88
N ALA A 64 4.22 -23.42 13.66
CA ALA A 64 5.14 -22.67 14.50
C ALA A 64 6.50 -23.38 14.61
N THR A 65 7.52 -22.64 14.99
CA THR A 65 8.82 -23.18 15.41
C THR A 65 9.08 -22.81 16.85
N GLU A 66 9.64 -23.74 17.61
CA GLU A 66 10.07 -23.51 18.99
C GLU A 66 11.54 -23.09 19.03
N PHE A 67 11.88 -22.16 19.92
CA PHE A 67 13.27 -21.79 20.20
C PHE A 67 13.42 -21.27 21.63
N THR A 68 14.65 -21.33 22.16
CA THR A 68 14.97 -20.74 23.46
C THR A 68 15.33 -19.26 23.29
N ALA A 69 14.70 -18.40 24.09
CA ALA A 69 15.11 -17.00 24.22
C ALA A 69 15.49 -16.71 25.68
N TYR A 70 16.28 -15.65 25.87
CA TYR A 70 16.74 -15.25 27.19
C TYR A 70 16.12 -13.92 27.58
N THR A 71 15.86 -13.74 28.87
CA THR A 71 15.37 -12.48 29.42
C THR A 71 16.42 -11.89 30.35
N CYS A 72 16.62 -10.58 30.26
CA CYS A 72 17.52 -9.86 31.16
C CYS A 72 17.06 -10.03 32.62
N PRO A 73 17.90 -10.53 33.54
CA PRO A 73 17.51 -10.79 34.93
C PRO A 73 17.39 -9.52 35.76
N MET A 74 17.92 -8.39 35.26
CA MET A 74 17.87 -7.11 35.95
C MET A 74 16.43 -6.65 36.13
N SER A 75 16.03 -6.38 37.38
CA SER A 75 14.67 -5.98 37.75
C SER A 75 14.17 -4.74 36.99
N GLY A 76 15.06 -3.79 36.71
CA GLY A 76 14.75 -2.58 35.93
C GLY A 76 14.77 -2.76 34.40
N CYS A 77 15.14 -3.93 33.89
CA CYS A 77 15.20 -4.19 32.44
C CYS A 77 14.16 -5.22 32.00
N ARG A 78 14.28 -6.47 32.44
CA ARG A 78 13.40 -7.61 32.08
C ARG A 78 13.04 -7.74 30.59
N LYS A 79 13.88 -7.22 29.68
CA LYS A 79 13.67 -7.31 28.24
C LYS A 79 14.15 -8.65 27.69
N THR A 80 13.39 -9.20 26.74
CA THR A 80 13.80 -10.36 25.95
C THR A 80 14.99 -10.00 25.08
N LEU A 81 16.02 -10.83 25.11
CA LEU A 81 17.31 -10.66 24.45
C LEU A 81 17.25 -11.25 23.03
N PRO A 82 18.05 -10.72 22.09
CA PRO A 82 18.12 -11.26 20.73
C PRO A 82 18.48 -12.75 20.73
N SER A 83 17.83 -13.53 19.87
CA SER A 83 18.07 -14.97 19.70
C SER A 83 19.39 -15.23 18.96
N GLY A 84 20.06 -16.35 19.29
CA GLY A 84 21.18 -16.87 18.50
C GLY A 84 22.45 -17.27 19.25
N VAL A 85 22.69 -16.77 20.47
CA VAL A 85 23.83 -17.14 21.34
C VAL A 85 23.46 -16.88 22.81
N ASP A 86 24.07 -17.63 23.76
CA ASP A 86 24.06 -17.28 25.18
C ASP A 86 24.53 -15.83 25.36
N PRO A 87 23.66 -14.91 25.77
CA PRO A 87 24.00 -13.50 25.78
C PRO A 87 24.93 -13.24 26.96
N VAL A 88 26.08 -12.62 26.69
CA VAL A 88 27.07 -12.23 27.71
C VAL A 88 26.70 -10.89 28.36
N ALA A 89 25.96 -10.04 27.64
CA ALA A 89 25.50 -8.74 28.10
C ALA A 89 24.12 -8.40 27.53
N CYS A 90 23.39 -7.51 28.22
CA CYS A 90 22.11 -6.99 27.76
C CYS A 90 22.33 -5.77 26.84
N PRO A 91 21.85 -5.78 25.57
CA PRO A 91 22.01 -4.62 24.67
C PRO A 91 21.15 -3.41 25.08
N PHE A 92 20.19 -3.62 25.98
CA PHE A 92 19.25 -2.58 26.39
C PHE A 92 19.70 -1.81 27.63
N CYS A 93 20.14 -2.52 28.68
CA CYS A 93 20.65 -1.88 29.90
C CYS A 93 22.19 -1.90 30.00
N ARG A 94 22.87 -2.50 29.01
CA ARG A 94 24.34 -2.58 28.89
C ARG A 94 25.05 -3.29 30.04
N VAL A 95 24.32 -4.04 30.85
CA VAL A 95 24.86 -4.87 31.93
C VAL A 95 25.52 -6.10 31.35
N THR A 96 26.76 -6.38 31.76
CA THR A 96 27.44 -7.65 31.54
C THR A 96 27.02 -8.63 32.63
N PHE A 97 26.44 -9.77 32.26
CA PHE A 97 25.86 -10.68 33.26
C PHE A 97 26.91 -11.35 34.14
N ILE A 98 28.08 -11.65 33.57
CA ILE A 98 29.22 -12.24 34.29
C ILE A 98 29.74 -11.29 35.39
N GLU A 99 29.86 -10.01 35.08
CA GLU A 99 30.39 -9.00 36.03
C GLU A 99 29.44 -8.77 37.20
N GLU A 100 28.14 -8.82 36.95
CA GLU A 100 27.09 -8.69 37.98
C GLU A 100 26.79 -10.02 38.70
N GLY A 101 27.43 -11.13 38.31
CA GLY A 101 27.18 -12.46 38.89
C GLY A 101 25.74 -12.96 38.68
N VAL A 102 25.05 -12.49 37.65
CA VAL A 102 23.67 -12.88 37.32
C VAL A 102 23.64 -13.78 36.09
N THR A 103 22.61 -14.60 35.97
CA THR A 103 22.38 -15.43 34.78
C THR A 103 21.08 -15.02 34.10
N PRO A 104 21.06 -14.89 32.75
CA PRO A 104 19.83 -14.67 32.01
C PRO A 104 18.83 -15.80 32.25
N THR A 105 17.57 -15.45 32.44
CA THR A 105 16.51 -16.46 32.56
C THR A 105 16.16 -16.95 31.17
N SER A 106 16.34 -18.24 30.91
CA SER A 106 15.87 -18.86 29.67
C SER A 106 14.37 -19.16 29.75
N GLU A 107 13.67 -18.91 28.66
CA GLU A 107 12.25 -19.20 28.51
C GLU A 107 11.99 -19.80 27.12
N GLN A 108 11.01 -20.69 27.05
CA GLN A 108 10.57 -21.30 25.80
C GLN A 108 9.74 -20.29 25.00
N PHE A 109 10.17 -20.02 23.77
CA PHE A 109 9.50 -19.13 22.84
C PHE A 109 8.99 -19.89 21.62
N PHE A 110 7.90 -19.38 21.07
CA PHE A 110 7.26 -19.88 19.87
C PHE A 110 7.31 -18.78 18.82
N ARG A 111 7.66 -19.13 17.58
CA ARG A 111 7.58 -18.27 16.40
C ARG A 111 6.54 -18.85 15.45
N LEU A 112 5.45 -18.13 15.20
CA LEU A 112 4.46 -18.55 14.20
C LEU A 112 5.04 -18.49 12.78
N THR A 113 4.65 -19.43 11.94
CA THR A 113 4.96 -19.41 10.51
C THR A 113 4.15 -18.30 9.84
N GLY A 114 4.81 -17.20 9.44
CA GLY A 114 4.15 -16.05 8.84
C GLY A 114 5.14 -15.02 8.30
N GLU A 115 4.65 -14.06 7.52
CA GLU A 115 5.43 -12.90 7.10
C GLU A 115 5.34 -11.82 8.19
N ILE A 116 6.43 -11.11 8.46
CA ILE A 116 6.45 -10.02 9.43
C ILE A 116 5.88 -8.76 8.76
N SER A 117 5.17 -7.93 9.54
CA SER A 117 4.77 -6.61 9.08
C SER A 117 6.00 -5.76 8.72
N ARG A 118 5.80 -4.79 7.82
CA ARG A 118 6.87 -3.90 7.38
C ARG A 118 6.53 -2.44 7.64
N ASP A 119 7.58 -1.64 7.79
CA ASP A 119 7.48 -0.20 7.89
C ASP A 119 7.39 0.48 6.51
N ILE A 120 6.68 1.61 6.46
CA ILE A 120 6.67 2.52 5.31
C ILE A 120 7.92 3.40 5.40
N ARG A 121 8.99 3.03 4.69
CA ARG A 121 10.28 3.71 4.86
C ARG A 121 10.35 5.07 4.15
N TRP A 122 9.77 5.16 2.96
CA TRP A 122 9.55 6.40 2.23
C TRP A 122 8.66 6.15 1.02
N MET A 123 8.05 7.21 0.48
CA MET A 123 7.02 7.09 -0.55
C MET A 123 7.18 8.11 -1.67
N VAL A 124 6.61 7.80 -2.84
CA VAL A 124 6.40 8.72 -3.95
C VAL A 124 4.91 8.88 -4.17
N VAL A 125 4.44 10.13 -4.18
CA VAL A 125 3.03 10.44 -4.41
C VAL A 125 2.88 11.24 -5.69
N ILE A 126 2.01 10.78 -6.58
CA ILE A 126 1.84 11.29 -7.94
C ILE A 126 0.38 11.68 -8.16
N HIS A 127 0.12 12.97 -8.37
CA HIS A 127 -1.25 13.49 -8.49
C HIS A 127 -1.87 13.26 -9.88
N GLY A 128 -3.19 13.47 -9.96
CA GLY A 128 -3.98 13.48 -11.19
C GLY A 128 -3.99 14.82 -11.93
N MET A 129 -4.62 14.86 -13.10
CA MET A 129 -4.69 16.06 -13.94
C MET A 129 -5.30 17.26 -13.21
N ASN A 130 -4.79 18.46 -13.50
CA ASN A 130 -5.43 19.73 -13.13
C ASN A 130 -5.76 19.88 -11.63
N SER A 131 -4.86 19.47 -10.74
CA SER A 131 -5.00 19.72 -9.31
C SER A 131 -3.77 20.46 -8.79
N ARG A 132 -3.95 21.41 -7.87
CA ARG A 132 -2.86 21.92 -7.00
C ARG A 132 -2.36 20.83 -6.03
N ALA A 133 -3.06 19.69 -6.05
CA ALA A 133 -2.85 18.51 -5.24
C ALA A 133 -2.77 18.82 -3.73
N PRO A 134 -3.71 19.59 -3.16
CA PRO A 134 -3.71 19.89 -1.72
C PRO A 134 -3.75 18.60 -0.89
N TRP A 135 -4.39 17.55 -1.40
CA TRP A 135 -4.40 16.26 -0.77
C TRP A 135 -3.01 15.63 -0.61
N GLN A 136 -2.01 15.94 -1.45
CA GLN A 136 -0.66 15.40 -1.28
C GLN A 136 0.01 15.99 -0.03
N GLU A 137 -0.29 17.24 0.29
CA GLU A 137 0.18 17.93 1.49
C GLU A 137 -0.57 17.39 2.73
N ALA A 138 -1.89 17.26 2.64
CA ALA A 138 -2.70 16.62 3.68
C ALA A 138 -2.23 15.17 3.94
N PHE A 139 -2.02 14.37 2.89
CA PHE A 139 -1.48 13.01 3.00
C PHE A 139 -0.12 13.00 3.69
N SER A 140 0.80 13.89 3.29
CA SER A 140 2.13 13.96 3.90
C SER A 140 2.05 14.33 5.39
N TRP A 141 1.12 15.21 5.77
CA TRP A 141 0.87 15.58 7.15
C TRP A 141 0.29 14.42 7.96
N GLU A 142 -0.77 13.79 7.44
CA GLU A 142 -1.43 12.67 8.10
C GLU A 142 -0.49 11.48 8.28
N ILE A 143 0.25 11.09 7.23
CA ILE A 143 1.23 10.00 7.33
C ILE A 143 2.34 10.32 8.34
N ALA A 144 2.82 11.56 8.39
CA ALA A 144 3.83 11.96 9.37
C ALA A 144 3.32 11.90 10.81
N ASN A 145 2.02 12.15 11.05
CA ASN A 145 1.41 12.03 12.38
C ASN A 145 1.04 10.58 12.73
N LEU A 146 0.71 9.76 11.74
CA LEU A 146 0.32 8.37 11.93
C LEU A 146 1.52 7.46 12.15
N LEU A 147 2.61 7.70 11.42
CA LEU A 147 3.84 6.95 11.59
C LEU A 147 4.57 7.52 12.82
N LYS A 148 4.88 6.64 13.78
CA LYS A 148 5.69 6.99 14.97
C LYS A 148 7.18 7.22 14.61
N TYR A 149 7.49 7.39 13.33
CA TYR A 149 8.82 7.57 12.76
C TYR A 149 8.74 8.39 11.47
N SER A 150 9.86 9.00 11.08
CA SER A 150 9.93 9.82 9.86
C SER A 150 9.95 8.97 8.60
N ALA A 151 8.92 9.07 7.77
CA ALA A 151 8.87 8.50 6.42
C ALA A 151 8.83 9.63 5.37
N PRO A 152 9.93 9.89 4.64
CA PRO A 152 9.96 10.93 3.61
C PRO A 152 8.92 10.67 2.49
N VAL A 153 8.26 11.75 2.04
CA VAL A 153 7.29 11.70 0.94
C VAL A 153 7.77 12.59 -0.20
N LEU A 154 8.10 11.97 -1.35
CA LEU A 154 8.37 12.71 -2.58
C LEU A 154 7.05 13.08 -3.25
N ILE A 155 6.67 14.34 -3.13
CA ILE A 155 5.51 14.92 -3.81
C ILE A 155 5.92 15.32 -5.23
N TYR A 156 5.41 14.61 -6.24
CA TYR A 156 5.63 14.99 -7.63
C TYR A 156 4.49 15.85 -8.16
N LYS A 157 4.79 17.12 -8.47
CA LYS A 157 3.89 18.06 -9.16
C LYS A 157 4.38 18.35 -10.59
N TYR A 158 3.54 18.10 -11.60
CA TYR A 158 3.85 18.35 -13.03
C TYR A 158 3.13 19.56 -13.64
N GLY A 159 2.44 20.36 -12.82
CA GLY A 159 1.79 21.61 -13.25
C GLY A 159 0.39 21.43 -13.84
N TRP A 160 -0.12 22.50 -14.49
CA TRP A 160 -1.44 22.56 -15.09
C TRP A 160 -1.51 21.75 -16.39
N ALA A 161 -1.76 20.45 -16.28
CA ALA A 161 -2.04 19.63 -17.46
C ALA A 161 -3.48 19.91 -17.93
N THR A 162 -3.62 20.73 -18.97
CA THR A 162 -4.90 21.04 -19.64
C THR A 162 -5.05 20.20 -20.90
N TYR A 163 -4.87 20.78 -22.10
CA TYR A 163 -4.93 20.06 -23.38
C TYR A 163 -3.72 19.12 -23.60
N GLU A 164 -2.64 19.33 -22.85
CA GLU A 164 -1.37 18.59 -22.98
C GLU A 164 -1.53 17.07 -22.80
N VAL A 165 -2.56 16.68 -22.05
CA VAL A 165 -2.94 15.28 -21.76
C VAL A 165 -3.51 14.53 -22.97
N LEU A 166 -3.73 15.23 -24.08
CA LEU A 166 -4.13 14.63 -25.34
C LEU A 166 -2.92 14.19 -26.18
N PHE A 167 -1.69 14.63 -25.82
CA PHE A 167 -0.50 14.46 -26.64
C PHE A 167 0.46 13.40 -26.05
N PRO A 168 0.64 12.23 -26.71
CA PRO A 168 1.47 11.15 -26.18
C PRO A 168 2.93 11.55 -25.93
N GLY A 169 3.48 12.43 -26.76
CA GLY A 169 4.84 12.92 -26.62
C GLY A 169 5.04 13.74 -25.34
N ILE A 170 4.02 14.46 -24.88
CA ILE A 170 4.08 15.21 -23.62
C ILE A 170 4.06 14.23 -22.44
N HIS A 171 3.22 13.19 -22.48
CA HIS A 171 3.17 12.19 -21.41
C HIS A 171 4.52 11.51 -21.21
N ARG A 172 5.20 11.16 -22.31
CA ARG A 172 6.55 10.58 -22.26
C ARG A 172 7.56 11.55 -21.65
N ARG A 173 7.53 12.84 -22.02
CA ARG A 173 8.40 13.87 -21.42
C ARG A 173 8.16 14.02 -19.92
N MET A 174 6.89 14.09 -19.49
CA MET A 174 6.51 14.15 -18.08
C MET A 174 6.94 12.89 -17.32
N ALA A 175 6.70 11.71 -17.89
CA ALA A 175 7.15 10.44 -17.32
C ALA A 175 8.67 10.37 -17.18
N LYS A 176 9.44 10.84 -18.17
CA LYS A 176 10.90 10.95 -18.06
C LYS A 176 11.34 11.90 -16.96
N SER A 177 10.66 13.04 -16.81
CA SER A 177 10.91 13.97 -15.70
C SER A 177 10.64 13.31 -14.34
N LEU A 178 9.51 12.60 -14.21
CA LEU A 178 9.17 11.80 -13.02
C LEU A 178 10.24 10.75 -12.73
N GLY A 179 10.61 9.91 -13.71
CA GLY A 179 11.60 8.86 -13.58
C GLY A 179 12.97 9.40 -13.12
N ARG A 180 13.44 10.51 -13.70
CA ARG A 180 14.67 11.18 -13.26
C ARG A 180 14.59 11.68 -11.82
N ARG A 181 13.46 12.28 -11.42
CA ARG A 181 13.27 12.74 -10.02
C ARG A 181 13.25 11.58 -9.03
N ILE A 182 12.58 10.48 -9.38
CA ILE A 182 12.57 9.25 -8.57
C ILE A 182 14.00 8.71 -8.42
N ARG A 183 14.78 8.63 -9.52
CA ARG A 183 16.17 8.18 -9.48
C ARG A 183 17.03 9.03 -8.53
N ILE A 184 16.90 10.35 -8.60
CA ILE A 184 17.59 11.27 -7.69
C ILE A 184 17.16 11.02 -6.23
N ALA A 185 15.86 10.84 -5.98
CA ALA A 185 15.34 10.56 -4.64
C ALA A 185 15.84 9.21 -4.09
N ILE A 186 15.93 8.16 -4.92
CA ILE A 186 16.53 6.88 -4.54
C ILE A 186 18.01 7.07 -4.17
N GLY A 187 18.76 7.88 -4.92
CA GLY A 187 20.15 8.23 -4.57
C GLY A 187 20.26 8.87 -3.18
N ARG A 188 19.35 9.80 -2.86
CA ARG A 188 19.28 10.42 -1.53
C ARG A 188 18.84 9.45 -0.43
N ALA A 189 17.87 8.59 -0.72
CA ALA A 189 17.41 7.55 0.20
C ALA A 189 18.55 6.61 0.56
N ARG A 190 19.34 6.15 -0.42
CA ARG A 190 20.54 5.33 -0.18
C ARG A 190 21.57 6.04 0.70
N ALA A 191 21.84 7.32 0.44
CA ALA A 191 22.75 8.12 1.28
C ALA A 191 22.25 8.26 2.74
N ALA A 192 20.93 8.19 2.96
CA ALA A 192 20.30 8.19 4.27
C ALA A 192 20.04 6.78 4.85
N ASN A 193 20.65 5.73 4.28
CA ASN A 193 20.45 4.33 4.68
C ASN A 193 18.97 3.87 4.66
N LEU A 194 18.18 4.41 3.73
CA LEU A 194 16.81 3.97 3.45
C LEU A 194 16.80 2.97 2.28
N PRO A 195 15.79 2.08 2.19
CA PRO A 195 15.66 1.15 1.08
C PRO A 195 15.58 1.85 -0.28
N ASP A 196 16.06 1.19 -1.33
CA ASP A 196 16.06 1.73 -2.68
C ASP A 196 14.74 1.51 -3.45
N ARG A 197 13.71 1.01 -2.75
CA ARG A 197 12.38 0.72 -3.28
C ARG A 197 11.33 1.58 -2.57
N PRO A 198 10.96 2.75 -3.11
CA PRO A 198 9.87 3.53 -2.54
C PRO A 198 8.53 2.83 -2.74
N ASP A 199 7.62 3.06 -1.81
CA ASP A 199 6.20 2.83 -2.04
C ASP A 199 5.59 3.94 -2.90
N VAL A 200 4.54 3.66 -3.64
CA VAL A 200 3.97 4.62 -4.59
C VAL A 200 2.47 4.76 -4.41
N ILE A 201 1.97 5.99 -4.39
CA ILE A 201 0.55 6.29 -4.58
C ILE A 201 0.40 7.13 -5.83
N ALA A 202 -0.37 6.63 -6.79
CA ALA A 202 -0.64 7.33 -8.03
C ALA A 202 -2.15 7.50 -8.25
N HIS A 203 -2.57 8.72 -8.59
CA HIS A 203 -3.96 9.06 -8.87
C HIS A 203 -4.16 9.42 -10.33
N SER A 204 -5.24 8.93 -10.96
CA SER A 204 -5.71 9.41 -12.27
C SER A 204 -4.57 9.51 -13.29
N PHE A 205 -4.32 10.66 -13.91
CA PHE A 205 -3.23 10.85 -14.86
C PHE A 205 -1.83 10.52 -14.31
N GLY A 206 -1.60 10.67 -13.00
CA GLY A 206 -0.38 10.21 -12.34
C GLY A 206 -0.13 8.71 -12.51
N THR A 207 -1.19 7.89 -12.55
CA THR A 207 -1.08 6.45 -12.84
C THR A 207 -0.52 6.20 -14.24
N ARG A 208 -0.93 7.02 -15.22
CA ARG A 208 -0.42 6.95 -16.59
C ARG A 208 1.07 7.31 -16.64
N LEU A 209 1.49 8.38 -15.97
CA LEU A 209 2.91 8.76 -15.91
C LEU A 209 3.76 7.66 -15.27
N PHE A 210 3.30 7.10 -14.16
CA PHE A 210 3.98 5.98 -13.51
C PHE A 210 4.08 4.75 -14.41
N SER A 211 2.99 4.38 -15.10
CA SER A 211 3.00 3.27 -16.07
C SER A 211 4.01 3.48 -17.21
N LEU A 212 4.22 4.74 -17.64
CA LEU A 212 5.20 5.08 -18.66
C LEU A 212 6.63 4.99 -18.13
N VAL A 213 6.88 5.37 -16.86
CA VAL A 213 8.17 5.11 -16.20
C VAL A 213 8.46 3.62 -16.16
N LEU A 214 7.46 2.79 -15.82
CA LEU A 214 7.59 1.34 -15.85
C LEU A 214 7.82 0.77 -17.26
N GLN A 215 7.39 1.45 -18.32
CA GLN A 215 7.59 0.96 -19.70
C GLN A 215 8.89 1.45 -20.34
N ASP A 216 9.47 2.54 -19.84
CA ASP A 216 10.66 3.16 -20.45
C ASP A 216 11.94 2.40 -20.06
N PRO A 217 12.72 1.89 -21.04
CA PRO A 217 14.00 1.24 -20.79
C PRO A 217 15.01 2.12 -20.05
N GLU A 218 14.93 3.45 -20.20
CA GLU A 218 15.79 4.40 -19.49
C GLU A 218 15.69 4.22 -17.97
N PHE A 219 14.54 3.78 -17.45
CA PHE A 219 14.27 3.60 -16.01
C PHE A 219 14.14 2.13 -15.60
N ALA A 220 14.67 1.20 -16.40
CA ALA A 220 14.61 -0.24 -16.12
C ALA A 220 15.39 -0.64 -14.86
N ASP A 221 16.29 0.21 -14.36
CA ASP A 221 17.00 0.10 -13.08
C ASP A 221 16.10 0.36 -11.86
N LEU A 222 15.07 1.20 -12.00
CA LEU A 222 14.23 1.59 -10.87
C LEU A 222 13.38 0.42 -10.38
N ARG A 223 13.31 0.27 -9.07
CA ARG A 223 12.53 -0.74 -8.35
C ARG A 223 11.57 -0.04 -7.39
N PHE A 224 10.40 -0.62 -7.20
CA PHE A 224 9.34 -0.06 -6.38
C PHE A 224 8.85 -1.11 -5.38
N GLY A 225 8.48 -0.65 -4.19
CA GLY A 225 7.83 -1.47 -3.19
C GLY A 225 6.37 -1.70 -3.58
N ARG A 226 5.47 -1.34 -2.67
CA ARG A 226 4.03 -1.51 -2.85
C ARG A 226 3.43 -0.28 -3.51
N VAL A 227 2.55 -0.51 -4.47
CA VAL A 227 1.97 0.55 -5.32
C VAL A 227 0.45 0.58 -5.13
N ILE A 228 -0.09 1.74 -4.81
CA ILE A 228 -1.53 2.00 -4.84
C ILE A 228 -1.86 2.85 -6.06
N THR A 229 -2.82 2.38 -6.87
CA THR A 229 -3.44 3.19 -7.91
C THR A 229 -4.88 3.50 -7.54
N ALA A 230 -5.24 4.78 -7.52
CA ALA A 230 -6.60 5.26 -7.25
C ALA A 230 -7.13 6.03 -8.46
N GLY A 231 -8.42 5.84 -8.80
CA GLY A 231 -9.02 6.48 -9.99
C GLY A 231 -8.22 6.24 -11.27
N SER A 232 -7.60 5.06 -11.39
CA SER A 232 -6.60 4.78 -12.43
C SER A 232 -7.16 4.86 -13.84
N ILE A 233 -6.34 5.41 -14.74
CA ILE A 233 -6.59 5.43 -16.19
C ILE A 233 -5.64 4.49 -16.94
N ILE A 234 -4.94 3.60 -16.24
CA ILE A 234 -4.14 2.56 -16.88
C ILE A 234 -5.08 1.53 -17.52
N ARG A 235 -4.66 0.95 -18.65
CA ARG A 235 -5.42 -0.12 -19.30
C ARG A 235 -5.54 -1.35 -18.38
N PRO A 236 -6.72 -2.01 -18.33
CA PRO A 236 -6.90 -3.25 -17.58
C PRO A 236 -5.89 -4.36 -17.92
N ASP A 237 -5.42 -4.39 -19.16
CA ASP A 237 -4.46 -5.37 -19.68
C ASP A 237 -2.98 -4.91 -19.60
N PHE A 238 -2.68 -3.88 -18.82
CA PHE A 238 -1.29 -3.49 -18.55
C PHE A 238 -0.50 -4.65 -17.94
N ASP A 239 0.72 -4.87 -18.43
CA ASP A 239 1.54 -6.04 -18.10
C ASP A 239 2.20 -5.94 -16.70
N TRP A 240 1.37 -5.89 -15.67
CA TRP A 240 1.81 -5.97 -14.28
C TRP A 240 2.54 -7.29 -13.99
N LYS A 241 2.16 -8.39 -14.66
CA LYS A 241 2.78 -9.71 -14.51
C LYS A 241 4.28 -9.66 -14.76
N ARG A 242 4.71 -9.01 -15.85
CA ARG A 242 6.12 -8.78 -16.13
C ARG A 242 6.80 -7.99 -15.02
N HIS A 243 6.18 -6.93 -14.52
CA HIS A 243 6.79 -6.10 -13.48
C HIS A 243 6.94 -6.81 -12.13
N PHE A 244 6.03 -7.72 -11.78
CA PHE A 244 6.19 -8.60 -10.63
C PHE A 244 7.32 -9.61 -10.85
N ARG A 245 7.31 -10.33 -11.98
CA ARG A 245 8.31 -11.34 -12.32
C ARG A 245 9.73 -10.78 -12.35
N ASP A 246 9.90 -9.59 -12.93
CA ASP A 246 11.19 -8.92 -13.06
C ASP A 246 11.61 -8.25 -11.72
N GLY A 247 10.84 -8.44 -10.64
CA GLY A 247 11.07 -7.88 -9.30
C GLY A 247 10.99 -6.35 -9.25
N ARG A 248 10.35 -5.74 -10.25
CA ARG A 248 10.32 -4.28 -10.43
C ARG A 248 9.29 -3.59 -9.55
N VAL A 249 8.21 -4.29 -9.24
CA VAL A 249 7.15 -3.87 -8.31
C VAL A 249 6.89 -5.03 -7.36
N GLU A 250 6.80 -4.77 -6.06
CA GLU A 250 6.53 -5.79 -5.05
C GLU A 250 5.06 -6.23 -5.07
N ALA A 251 4.14 -5.26 -4.99
CA ALA A 251 2.70 -5.50 -4.95
C ALA A 251 1.94 -4.30 -5.53
N VAL A 252 0.72 -4.54 -6.04
CA VAL A 252 -0.15 -3.49 -6.54
C VAL A 252 -1.56 -3.65 -5.95
N LEU A 253 -2.05 -2.58 -5.34
CA LEU A 253 -3.45 -2.38 -4.99
C LEU A 253 -4.06 -1.39 -5.99
N ASN A 254 -5.13 -1.81 -6.66
CA ASN A 254 -5.96 -0.93 -7.46
C ASN A 254 -7.25 -0.63 -6.70
N HIS A 255 -7.35 0.56 -6.12
CA HIS A 255 -8.54 1.01 -5.42
C HIS A 255 -9.52 1.65 -6.42
N VAL A 256 -10.55 0.87 -6.76
CA VAL A 256 -11.54 1.14 -7.80
C VAL A 256 -12.72 1.92 -7.22
N ALA A 257 -13.09 3.01 -7.87
CA ALA A 257 -14.23 3.85 -7.49
C ALA A 257 -15.46 3.50 -8.36
N ALA A 258 -16.51 2.93 -7.74
CA ALA A 258 -17.69 2.48 -8.47
C ALA A 258 -18.51 3.64 -9.07
N LYS A 259 -18.45 4.86 -8.50
CA LYS A 259 -19.12 6.05 -9.02
C LYS A 259 -18.20 6.94 -9.87
N ASP A 260 -17.01 6.44 -10.23
CA ASP A 260 -16.10 7.16 -11.12
C ASP A 260 -16.68 7.24 -12.54
N GLY A 261 -17.14 8.43 -12.91
CA GLY A 261 -17.64 8.73 -14.25
C GLY A 261 -16.53 9.12 -15.23
N ALA A 262 -15.35 9.55 -14.78
CA ALA A 262 -14.30 10.08 -15.63
C ALA A 262 -13.44 8.97 -16.27
N VAL A 263 -13.11 7.93 -15.50
CA VAL A 263 -12.23 6.82 -15.93
C VAL A 263 -12.72 6.10 -17.20
N PRO A 264 -14.02 5.79 -17.38
CA PRO A 264 -14.51 5.20 -18.63
C PRO A 264 -14.24 6.04 -19.88
N PHE A 265 -14.23 7.38 -19.76
CA PHE A 265 -13.99 8.27 -20.90
C PHE A 265 -12.51 8.44 -21.23
N ALA A 266 -11.61 8.09 -20.30
CA ALA A 266 -10.17 8.27 -20.48
C ALA A 266 -9.63 7.55 -21.73
N VAL A 267 -10.18 6.39 -22.09
CA VAL A 267 -9.74 5.62 -23.28
C VAL A 267 -9.92 6.39 -24.59
N TRP A 268 -10.96 7.23 -24.64
CA TRP A 268 -11.30 8.03 -25.81
C TRP A 268 -10.44 9.29 -25.87
N ALA A 269 -10.32 10.01 -24.74
CA ALA A 269 -9.62 11.28 -24.68
C ALA A 269 -8.09 11.13 -24.64
N ILE A 270 -7.56 10.20 -23.84
CA ILE A 270 -6.14 10.16 -23.46
C ILE A 270 -5.44 9.00 -24.17
N PRO A 271 -4.33 9.22 -24.90
CA PRO A 271 -3.63 8.16 -25.60
C PRO A 271 -3.02 7.06 -24.72
N GLY A 272 -3.42 5.81 -25.00
CA GLY A 272 -2.88 4.59 -24.39
C GLY A 272 -3.34 4.33 -22.96
N THR A 273 -4.47 4.91 -22.57
CA THR A 273 -5.15 4.69 -21.29
C THR A 273 -6.29 3.69 -21.44
N GLY A 274 -6.89 3.31 -20.32
CA GLY A 274 -8.09 2.50 -20.26
C GLY A 274 -8.77 2.58 -18.89
N PRO A 275 -9.89 1.89 -18.70
CA PRO A 275 -10.74 2.08 -17.53
C PRO A 275 -10.30 1.30 -16.28
N GLY A 276 -8.99 1.13 -16.04
CA GLY A 276 -8.47 0.25 -14.98
C GLY A 276 -8.97 0.61 -13.57
N GLY A 277 -9.17 1.90 -13.28
CA GLY A 277 -9.74 2.38 -12.01
C GLY A 277 -11.25 2.20 -11.86
N LYS A 278 -11.92 1.63 -12.87
CA LYS A 278 -13.36 1.32 -12.88
C LYS A 278 -13.62 -0.17 -12.99
N VAL A 279 -12.94 -0.84 -13.93
CA VAL A 279 -13.14 -2.27 -14.21
C VAL A 279 -12.12 -3.16 -13.50
N GLY A 280 -11.01 -2.63 -13.02
CA GLY A 280 -9.91 -3.41 -12.45
C GLY A 280 -8.81 -3.75 -13.45
N TYR A 281 -7.67 -4.24 -12.95
CA TYR A 281 -6.60 -4.84 -13.74
C TYR A 281 -6.80 -6.35 -13.85
N MET A 282 -6.43 -6.91 -15.00
CA MET A 282 -6.58 -8.33 -15.32
C MET A 282 -5.49 -9.23 -14.72
N ALA A 283 -4.37 -8.65 -14.27
CA ALA A 283 -3.32 -9.43 -13.63
C ALA A 283 -3.79 -9.92 -12.26
N GLN A 284 -3.83 -11.24 -12.06
CA GLN A 284 -4.32 -11.88 -10.83
C GLN A 284 -3.50 -11.53 -9.58
N GLN A 285 -2.25 -11.13 -9.77
CA GLN A 285 -1.36 -10.66 -8.70
C GLN A 285 -1.71 -9.25 -8.20
N VAL A 286 -2.53 -8.50 -8.94
CA VAL A 286 -3.03 -7.19 -8.51
C VAL A 286 -4.23 -7.42 -7.59
N LEU A 287 -4.20 -6.79 -6.42
CA LEU A 287 -5.35 -6.68 -5.55
C LEU A 287 -6.28 -5.58 -6.08
N ASN A 288 -7.41 -5.92 -6.71
CA ASN A 288 -8.43 -4.92 -7.06
C ASN A 288 -9.45 -4.85 -5.93
N VAL A 289 -9.65 -3.67 -5.35
CA VAL A 289 -10.66 -3.42 -4.30
C VAL A 289 -11.64 -2.39 -4.80
N ARG A 290 -12.94 -2.68 -4.74
CA ARG A 290 -14.00 -1.77 -5.20
C ARG A 290 -14.69 -1.09 -4.03
N ASN A 291 -14.68 0.24 -4.04
CA ASN A 291 -15.53 1.04 -3.16
C ASN A 291 -16.79 1.50 -3.92
N LEU A 292 -17.96 1.15 -3.39
CA LEU A 292 -19.26 1.43 -4.01
C LEU A 292 -19.69 2.91 -3.93
N GLN A 293 -19.11 3.67 -3.00
CA GLN A 293 -19.51 5.05 -2.73
C GLN A 293 -18.57 6.09 -3.34
N TYR A 294 -17.35 5.69 -3.69
CA TYR A 294 -16.34 6.64 -4.15
C TYR A 294 -16.53 7.06 -5.61
N GLY A 295 -16.34 8.37 -5.85
CA GLY A 295 -16.11 8.96 -7.16
C GLY A 295 -14.61 9.08 -7.48
N HIS A 296 -14.28 9.84 -8.53
CA HIS A 296 -12.92 9.88 -9.08
C HIS A 296 -11.82 10.34 -8.11
N SER A 297 -12.14 11.32 -7.27
CA SER A 297 -11.21 11.92 -6.30
C SER A 297 -11.58 11.61 -4.85
N SER A 298 -12.63 10.80 -4.62
CA SER A 298 -13.19 10.64 -3.28
C SER A 298 -12.20 10.02 -2.28
N PHE A 299 -11.24 9.23 -2.75
CA PHE A 299 -10.15 8.70 -1.94
C PHE A 299 -9.37 9.76 -1.14
N PHE A 300 -9.36 10.99 -1.63
CA PHE A 300 -8.54 12.10 -1.14
C PHE A 300 -9.35 13.18 -0.42
N GLU A 301 -10.64 12.97 -0.23
CA GLU A 301 -11.49 13.84 0.58
C GLU A 301 -11.10 13.71 2.06
N ASP A 302 -11.22 14.79 2.83
CA ASP A 302 -10.76 14.89 4.22
C ASP A 302 -11.38 13.83 5.15
N GLN A 303 -12.57 13.31 4.81
CA GLN A 303 -13.23 12.24 5.55
C GLN A 303 -12.74 10.84 5.16
N HIS A 304 -12.26 10.65 3.93
CA HIS A 304 -11.91 9.35 3.39
C HIS A 304 -10.43 9.05 3.53
N LEU A 305 -9.57 10.04 3.27
CA LEU A 305 -8.13 9.84 3.30
C LEU A 305 -7.65 9.36 4.68
N PRO A 306 -8.01 10.01 5.81
CA PRO A 306 -7.64 9.54 7.14
C PRO A 306 -8.15 8.13 7.45
N ALA A 307 -9.35 7.79 6.99
CA ALA A 307 -9.90 6.44 7.16
C ALA A 307 -9.08 5.38 6.39
N LEU A 308 -8.58 5.71 5.19
CA LEU A 308 -7.77 4.79 4.37
C LEU A 308 -6.37 4.55 4.93
N ILE A 309 -5.78 5.55 5.57
CA ILE A 309 -4.42 5.48 6.14
C ILE A 309 -4.40 5.25 7.67
N GLY A 310 -5.57 5.25 8.32
CA GLY A 310 -5.73 4.94 9.72
C GLY A 310 -5.33 3.51 10.07
N GLU A 311 -5.34 3.17 11.36
CA GLU A 311 -4.82 1.89 11.91
C GLU A 311 -5.35 0.63 11.20
N ASN A 312 -6.63 0.63 10.84
CA ASN A 312 -7.29 -0.44 10.11
C ASN A 312 -7.65 -0.06 8.67
N GLY A 313 -7.10 1.04 8.17
CA GLY A 313 -7.36 1.53 6.84
C GLY A 313 -6.77 0.62 5.77
N LEU A 314 -7.47 0.49 4.65
CA LEU A 314 -7.06 -0.34 3.50
C LEU A 314 -5.64 0.00 3.02
N TRP A 315 -5.30 1.29 2.89
CA TRP A 315 -4.00 1.70 2.35
C TRP A 315 -2.88 1.40 3.33
N ARG A 316 -3.06 1.70 4.61
CA ARG A 316 -2.07 1.35 5.64
C ARG A 316 -1.86 -0.15 5.71
N SER A 317 -2.95 -0.92 5.77
CA SER A 317 -2.91 -2.39 5.81
C SER A 317 -2.17 -2.94 4.60
N PHE A 318 -2.47 -2.44 3.40
CA PHE A 318 -1.76 -2.81 2.18
C PHE A 318 -0.28 -2.43 2.21
N PHE A 319 0.14 -1.36 2.89
CA PHE A 319 1.54 -1.01 2.99
C PHE A 319 2.30 -1.81 4.06
N THR A 320 1.67 -2.13 5.18
CA THR A 320 2.39 -2.66 6.36
C THR A 320 2.18 -4.14 6.62
N ARG A 321 1.00 -4.71 6.30
CA ARG A 321 0.70 -6.11 6.63
C ARG A 321 1.32 -7.08 5.62
N PRO A 322 1.50 -8.36 5.96
CA PRO A 322 1.72 -9.43 4.99
C PRO A 322 0.76 -9.37 3.80
N LEU A 323 1.18 -9.81 2.60
CA LEU A 323 0.33 -9.70 1.40
C LEU A 323 -0.73 -10.81 1.32
N LYS A 324 -0.40 -12.02 1.80
CA LYS A 324 -1.29 -13.20 1.74
C LYS A 324 -2.65 -13.01 2.44
N PRO A 325 -2.75 -12.33 3.60
CA PRO A 325 -4.00 -12.19 4.33
C PRO A 325 -4.90 -11.04 3.86
N LEU A 326 -4.48 -10.19 2.91
CA LEU A 326 -5.27 -9.04 2.46
C LEU A 326 -6.46 -9.50 1.59
N ARG A 327 -7.51 -10.01 2.23
CA ARG A 327 -8.82 -10.29 1.64
C ARG A 327 -9.84 -9.35 2.26
N ASP A 328 -9.76 -8.08 1.88
CA ASP A 328 -10.74 -7.08 2.30
C ASP A 328 -12.08 -7.26 1.56
N ASP A 329 -13.14 -6.72 2.16
CA ASP A 329 -14.43 -6.58 1.49
C ASP A 329 -14.29 -5.77 0.20
N GLY A 330 -14.91 -6.27 -0.88
CA GLY A 330 -14.83 -5.63 -2.20
C GLY A 330 -13.58 -6.00 -3.01
N VAL A 331 -12.72 -6.90 -2.52
CA VAL A 331 -11.70 -7.54 -3.35
C VAL A 331 -12.39 -8.32 -4.49
N PHE A 332 -11.93 -8.11 -5.72
CA PHE A 332 -12.44 -8.83 -6.87
C PHE A 332 -11.34 -9.16 -7.89
N VAL A 333 -11.57 -10.20 -8.67
CA VAL A 333 -10.73 -10.55 -9.83
C VAL A 333 -11.48 -10.13 -11.08
N GLN A 334 -10.83 -9.35 -11.95
CA GLN A 334 -11.40 -9.01 -13.24
C GLN A 334 -11.38 -10.25 -14.14
N LYS A 335 -12.55 -10.84 -14.38
CA LYS A 335 -12.70 -12.09 -15.15
C LYS A 335 -12.83 -11.83 -16.65
N ASP A 336 -13.41 -10.71 -17.04
CA ASP A 336 -13.67 -10.43 -18.44
C ASP A 336 -12.41 -9.90 -19.16
N ALA A 337 -12.15 -10.47 -20.32
CA ALA A 337 -11.11 -9.99 -21.22
C ALA A 337 -11.46 -8.57 -21.69
N TRP A 338 -10.78 -7.57 -21.14
CA TRP A 338 -10.94 -6.21 -21.63
C TRP A 338 -10.30 -6.10 -23.02
N GLN A 339 -11.06 -5.58 -23.97
CA GLN A 339 -10.54 -5.23 -25.28
C GLN A 339 -10.56 -3.71 -25.46
N PRO A 340 -9.48 -3.12 -26.00
CA PRO A 340 -9.51 -1.71 -26.35
C PRO A 340 -10.57 -1.45 -27.43
N PRO A 341 -11.25 -0.30 -27.41
CA PRO A 341 -12.12 0.09 -28.52
C PRO A 341 -11.35 0.08 -29.84
N ALA A 342 -12.05 -0.19 -30.94
CA ALA A 342 -11.45 -0.19 -32.28
C ALA A 342 -10.69 1.11 -32.54
N ARG A 343 -9.45 1.01 -33.04
CA ARG A 343 -8.52 2.15 -33.20
C ARG A 343 -9.14 3.31 -33.97
N TRP A 344 -9.92 3.04 -35.01
CA TRP A 344 -10.60 4.06 -35.81
C TRP A 344 -11.61 4.86 -34.97
N ARG A 345 -12.37 4.22 -34.07
CA ARG A 345 -13.32 4.92 -33.18
C ARG A 345 -12.62 5.85 -32.20
N ILE A 346 -11.43 5.46 -31.75
CA ILE A 346 -10.59 6.29 -30.88
C ILE A 346 -10.05 7.49 -31.66
N ILE A 347 -9.57 7.27 -32.89
CA ILE A 347 -9.06 8.34 -33.75
C ILE A 347 -10.17 9.33 -34.09
N THR A 348 -11.36 8.87 -34.48
CA THR A 348 -12.50 9.74 -34.80
C THR A 348 -12.97 10.54 -33.58
N ALA A 349 -13.07 9.92 -32.41
CA ALA A 349 -13.43 10.61 -31.18
C ALA A 349 -12.41 11.71 -30.81
N ARG A 350 -11.12 11.44 -30.97
CA ARG A 350 -10.05 12.43 -30.72
C ARG A 350 -10.05 13.55 -31.74
N ALA A 351 -10.20 13.24 -33.03
CA ALA A 351 -10.33 14.24 -34.08
C ALA A 351 -11.52 15.17 -33.79
N GLY A 352 -12.68 14.60 -33.44
CA GLY A 352 -13.86 15.37 -33.02
C GLY A 352 -13.59 16.27 -31.81
N GLY A 353 -12.92 15.74 -30.76
CA GLY A 353 -12.55 16.52 -29.58
C GLY A 353 -11.58 17.66 -29.89
N CYS A 354 -10.55 17.41 -30.71
CA CYS A 354 -9.62 18.45 -31.15
C CYS A 354 -10.31 19.53 -31.97
N ILE A 355 -11.23 19.15 -32.87
CA ILE A 355 -12.04 20.08 -33.66
C ILE A 355 -12.93 20.93 -32.73
N ALA A 356 -13.59 20.33 -31.75
CA ALA A 356 -14.44 21.05 -30.80
C ALA A 356 -13.64 22.06 -29.97
N ILE A 357 -12.46 21.68 -29.46
CA ILE A 357 -11.57 22.59 -28.73
C ILE A 357 -11.11 23.72 -29.63
N ALA A 358 -10.69 23.42 -30.87
CA ALA A 358 -10.27 24.43 -31.83
C ALA A 358 -11.41 25.41 -32.14
N ALA A 359 -12.64 24.93 -32.31
CA ALA A 359 -13.83 25.77 -32.53
C ALA A 359 -14.10 26.70 -31.34
N VAL A 360 -13.99 26.22 -30.10
CA VAL A 360 -14.15 27.04 -28.89
C VAL A 360 -13.05 28.09 -28.79
N VAL A 361 -11.78 27.73 -29.04
CA VAL A 361 -10.67 28.69 -29.01
C VAL A 361 -10.85 29.76 -30.09
N LEU A 362 -11.22 29.38 -31.31
CA LEU A 362 -11.49 30.31 -32.40
C LEU A 362 -12.67 31.23 -32.09
N ALA A 363 -13.76 30.71 -31.50
CA ALA A 363 -14.90 31.50 -31.08
C ALA A 363 -14.52 32.51 -29.98
N SER A 364 -13.75 32.07 -28.98
CA SER A 364 -13.25 32.95 -27.91
C SER A 364 -12.33 34.04 -28.44
N LEU A 365 -11.42 33.72 -29.37
CA LEU A 365 -10.55 34.70 -30.03
C LEU A 365 -11.35 35.69 -30.88
N TRP A 366 -12.41 35.24 -31.55
CA TRP A 366 -13.31 36.09 -32.33
C TRP A 366 -14.09 37.06 -31.44
N LEU A 367 -14.62 36.58 -30.30
CA LEU A 367 -15.27 37.42 -29.29
C LEU A 367 -14.31 38.44 -28.68
N LEU A 368 -13.08 38.05 -28.36
CA LEU A 368 -12.03 38.94 -27.88
C LEU A 368 -11.70 40.05 -28.91
N LYS A 369 -11.68 39.70 -30.20
CA LYS A 369 -11.44 40.68 -31.27
C LYS A 369 -12.60 41.67 -31.40
N LEU A 370 -13.85 41.23 -31.23
CA LEU A 370 -15.01 42.12 -31.22
C LEU A 370 -15.00 43.08 -30.03
N SER A 371 -14.57 42.63 -28.84
CA SER A 371 -14.47 43.49 -27.66
C SER A 371 -13.32 44.51 -27.71
N LEU A 372 -12.37 44.38 -28.64
CA LEU A 372 -11.27 45.33 -28.85
C LEU A 372 -11.57 46.34 -29.98
N CYS A 373 -12.71 46.22 -30.67
CA CYS A 373 -13.16 47.13 -31.72
C CYS A 373 -14.26 48.09 -31.27
N TRP A 374 -14.59 48.08 -29.97
CA TRP A 374 -15.36 49.11 -29.26
C TRP A 374 -14.43 49.82 -28.28
#